data_AF-A0A843GCN3-F1
#
_entry.id   AF-A0A843GCN3-F1
#
_cell.length_a   1.000
_cell.length_b   1.000
_cell.length_c   1.000
_cell.angle_alpha   90.00
_cell.angle_beta   90.00
_cell.angle_gamma   90.00
#
_symmetry.space_group_name_H-M   'P 1'
#
loop_
_entity.id
_entity.type
_entity.pdbx_description
1 polymer ?
#
loop_
_entity_poly.entity_id
_entity_poly.type
_entity_poly.pdbx_seq_one_letter_code
_entity_poly.pdbx_strand_id
1 'polypeptide(L)'
;MNYMAIEDILMGDETLFQNINAFNPDYMPENFNFRDSQMEGMAMCIRPAIQGGRPTNSVIMGSCATGKTTALKKVFELVEHTTDKVVCCYINCQLHTTRFGIFSQIHKKLFGHQPPETGVPFSRVYEKVMNK
;
A
#
# COMPACT_ATOMS: atom_id res chain seq x y z
N MET A 1 10.28 3.12 26.48
CA MET A 1 11.18 4.29 26.37
C MET A 1 10.55 5.24 25.38
N ASN A 2 10.34 6.49 25.80
CA ASN A 2 9.41 7.41 25.17
C ASN A 2 10.05 8.00 23.89
N TYR A 3 9.57 7.57 22.71
CA TYR A 3 10.05 8.03 21.40
C TYR A 3 9.96 9.55 21.24
N MET A 4 8.98 10.17 21.92
CA MET A 4 8.76 11.62 21.95
C MET A 4 10.01 12.41 22.38
N ALA A 5 10.78 11.93 23.36
CA ALA A 5 11.88 12.71 23.93
C ALA A 5 13.06 12.96 22.98
N ILE A 6 13.28 12.09 21.98
CA ILE A 6 14.39 12.27 21.01
C ILE A 6 13.94 13.15 19.84
N GLU A 7 12.71 12.96 19.37
CA GLU A 7 12.12 13.80 18.31
C GLU A 7 12.02 15.25 18.76
N ASP A 8 11.61 15.49 20.01
CA ASP A 8 11.53 16.83 20.60
C ASP A 8 12.92 17.51 20.68
N ILE A 9 13.99 16.75 20.97
CA ILE A 9 15.37 17.27 20.99
C ILE A 9 15.84 17.65 19.58
N LEU A 10 15.45 16.87 18.56
CA LEU A 10 15.85 17.09 17.17
C LEU A 10 15.06 18.23 16.50
N MET A 11 13.82 18.48 16.95
CA MET A 11 12.96 19.54 16.43
C MET A 11 13.29 20.94 16.95
N GLY A 12 14.16 21.08 17.97
CA GLY A 12 14.73 22.36 18.40
C GLY A 12 13.70 23.46 18.66
N ASP A 13 13.03 23.43 19.82
CA ASP A 13 12.04 24.44 20.28
C ASP A 13 10.95 24.83 19.24
N GLU A 14 10.72 24.04 18.18
CA GLU A 14 9.67 24.30 17.19
C GLU A 14 8.28 24.04 17.79
N THR A 15 7.58 25.10 18.21
CA THR A 15 6.24 25.01 18.82
C THR A 15 5.07 25.31 17.87
N LEU A 16 5.35 25.63 16.60
CA LEU A 16 4.32 26.12 15.67
C LEU A 16 3.37 25.00 15.21
N PHE A 17 3.86 23.78 15.04
CA PHE A 17 3.08 22.65 14.54
C PHE A 17 2.93 21.57 15.61
N GLN A 18 1.69 21.14 15.87
CA GLN A 18 1.43 20.01 16.76
C GLN A 18 1.83 18.66 16.14
N ASN A 19 1.74 18.54 14.82
CA ASN A 19 2.18 17.35 14.08
C ASN A 19 2.63 17.76 12.67
N ILE A 20 3.93 17.96 12.47
CA ILE A 20 4.49 18.32 11.17
C ILE A 20 4.30 17.22 10.11
N ASN A 21 4.20 15.95 10.56
CA ASN A 21 4.04 14.81 9.65
C ASN A 21 2.70 14.83 8.91
N ALA A 22 1.69 15.57 9.39
CA ALA A 22 0.43 15.75 8.69
C ALA A 22 0.60 16.39 7.29
N PHE A 23 1.72 17.09 7.06
CA PHE A 23 2.07 17.69 5.77
C PHE A 23 2.89 16.77 4.86
N ASN A 24 3.29 15.59 5.32
CA ASN A 24 4.00 14.62 4.50
C ASN A 24 3.04 14.07 3.41
N PRO A 25 3.43 14.04 2.13
CA PRO A 25 2.60 13.46 1.06
C PRO A 25 2.18 12.00 1.29
N ASP A 26 2.95 11.24 2.07
CA ASP A 26 2.62 9.86 2.44
C ASP A 26 1.77 9.76 3.71
N TYR A 27 1.48 10.88 4.37
CA TYR A 27 0.60 10.92 5.52
C TYR A 27 -0.80 10.43 5.15
N MET A 28 -1.26 9.43 5.90
CA MET A 28 -2.58 8.88 5.73
C MET A 28 -3.44 9.31 6.92
N PRO A 29 -4.46 10.16 6.72
CA PRO A 29 -5.29 10.61 7.83
C PRO A 29 -6.09 9.45 8.43
N GLU A 30 -6.38 9.52 9.72
CA GLU A 30 -7.25 8.55 10.41
C GLU A 30 -8.65 8.57 9.81
N ASN A 31 -9.25 9.76 9.72
CA ASN A 31 -10.56 9.98 9.11
C ASN A 31 -10.39 10.37 7.63
N PHE A 32 -10.97 9.57 6.73
CA PHE A 32 -10.96 9.83 5.30
C PHE A 32 -12.39 10.03 4.78
N ASN A 33 -12.89 11.25 4.97
CA ASN A 33 -14.31 11.58 4.74
C ASN A 33 -14.66 11.73 3.25
N PHE A 34 -15.96 11.60 2.95
CA PHE A 34 -16.55 11.84 1.62
C PHE A 34 -16.12 10.87 0.53
N ARG A 35 -15.62 9.69 0.92
CA ARG A 35 -15.11 8.66 0.01
C ARG A 35 -15.72 7.28 0.22
N ASP A 36 -16.74 7.20 1.07
CA ASP A 36 -17.38 5.94 1.48
C ASP A 36 -17.89 5.15 0.28
N SER A 37 -18.62 5.79 -0.65
CA SER A 37 -19.14 5.12 -1.84
C SER A 37 -18.06 4.57 -2.77
N GLN A 38 -16.91 5.25 -2.89
CA GLN A 38 -15.79 4.72 -3.68
C GLN A 38 -15.07 3.58 -2.94
N MET A 39 -14.93 3.68 -1.62
CA MET A 39 -14.34 2.62 -0.80
C MET A 39 -15.21 1.36 -0.80
N GLU A 40 -16.53 1.50 -0.68
CA GLU A 40 -17.50 0.41 -0.81
C GLU A 40 -17.41 -0.26 -2.18
N GLY A 41 -17.33 0.51 -3.26
CA GLY A 41 -17.13 -0.02 -4.60
C GLY A 41 -15.87 -0.87 -4.72
N MET A 42 -14.74 -0.39 -4.18
CA MET A 42 -13.49 -1.17 -4.13
C MET A 42 -13.63 -2.44 -3.28
N ALA A 43 -14.27 -2.35 -2.11
CA ALA A 43 -14.48 -3.48 -1.22
C ALA A 43 -15.33 -4.57 -1.90
N MET A 44 -16.37 -4.18 -2.64
CA MET A 44 -17.20 -5.12 -3.41
C MET A 44 -16.40 -5.87 -4.48
N CYS A 45 -15.44 -5.21 -5.14
CA CYS A 45 -14.55 -5.87 -6.10
C CYS A 45 -13.57 -6.86 -5.45
N ILE A 46 -13.13 -6.59 -4.22
CA ILE A 46 -12.18 -7.44 -3.46
C ILE A 46 -12.89 -8.59 -2.74
N ARG A 47 -14.15 -8.41 -2.31
CA ARG A 47 -14.93 -9.37 -1.52
C ARG A 47 -14.85 -10.83 -2.03
N PRO A 48 -14.91 -11.13 -3.34
CA PRO A 48 -14.77 -12.52 -3.80
C PRO A 48 -13.42 -13.15 -3.38
N ALA A 49 -12.32 -12.41 -3.37
CA ALA A 49 -11.00 -12.90 -2.96
C ALA A 49 -10.99 -13.33 -1.48
N ILE A 50 -11.65 -12.56 -0.61
CA ILE A 50 -11.78 -12.88 0.81
C ILE A 50 -12.54 -14.22 1.01
N GLN A 51 -13.44 -14.54 0.09
CA GLN A 51 -14.23 -15.78 0.07
C GLN A 51 -13.53 -16.93 -0.68
N GLY A 52 -12.27 -16.77 -1.10
CA GLY A 52 -11.53 -17.77 -1.87
C GLY A 52 -11.88 -17.82 -3.36
N GLY A 53 -12.71 -16.89 -3.84
CA GLY A 53 -13.02 -16.69 -5.24
C GLY A 53 -12.06 -15.73 -5.95
N ARG A 54 -12.33 -15.46 -7.23
CA ARG A 54 -11.55 -14.51 -8.02
C ARG A 54 -12.10 -13.08 -7.85
N PRO A 55 -11.28 -12.10 -7.43
CA PRO A 55 -11.72 -10.71 -7.34
C PRO A 55 -12.00 -10.12 -8.73
N THR A 56 -12.75 -9.02 -8.76
CA THR A 56 -13.00 -8.26 -9.99
C THR A 56 -11.86 -7.27 -10.23
N ASN A 57 -11.33 -7.25 -11.45
CA ASN A 57 -10.34 -6.25 -11.87
C ASN A 57 -11.05 -4.89 -12.06
N SER A 58 -10.49 -3.84 -11.46
CA SER A 58 -11.08 -2.50 -11.51
C SER A 58 -10.04 -1.45 -11.88
N VAL A 59 -10.48 -0.41 -12.59
CA VAL A 59 -9.67 0.76 -12.95
C VAL A 59 -10.26 1.98 -12.25
N ILE A 60 -9.46 2.66 -11.42
CA ILE A 60 -9.89 3.83 -10.65
C ILE A 60 -9.36 5.08 -11.34
N MET A 61 -10.26 5.95 -11.81
CA MET A 61 -9.91 7.17 -12.55
C MET A 61 -10.36 8.43 -11.82
N GLY A 62 -9.68 9.55 -12.10
CA GLY A 62 -10.01 10.88 -11.58
C GLY A 62 -8.80 11.80 -11.53
N SER A 63 -9.01 13.10 -11.39
CA SER A 63 -7.95 14.13 -11.36
C SER A 63 -6.89 13.86 -10.29
N CYS A 64 -5.66 14.34 -10.49
CA CYS A 64 -4.60 14.26 -9.48
C CYS A 64 -5.02 14.93 -8.16
N ALA A 65 -4.36 14.56 -7.06
CA ALA A 65 -4.63 15.10 -5.71
C ALA A 65 -6.08 14.92 -5.18
N THR A 66 -6.88 14.03 -5.77
CA THR A 66 -8.25 13.73 -5.30
C THR A 66 -8.32 12.60 -4.26
N GLY A 67 -7.18 12.13 -3.75
CA GLY A 67 -7.16 11.09 -2.71
C GLY A 67 -7.39 9.65 -3.19
N LYS A 68 -7.27 9.37 -4.50
CA LYS A 68 -7.39 8.00 -5.06
C LYS A 68 -6.43 7.01 -4.40
N THR A 69 -5.15 7.39 -4.29
CA THR A 69 -4.11 6.57 -3.66
C THR A 69 -4.42 6.31 -2.19
N THR A 70 -4.84 7.35 -1.46
CA THR A 70 -5.24 7.28 -0.05
C THR A 70 -6.43 6.34 0.15
N ALA A 71 -7.46 6.46 -0.70
CA ALA A 71 -8.64 5.60 -0.66
C ALA A 71 -8.27 4.11 -0.85
N LEU A 72 -7.42 3.81 -1.83
CA LEU A 72 -6.95 2.44 -2.08
C LEU A 72 -6.14 1.90 -0.90
N LYS A 73 -5.20 2.68 -0.35
CA LYS A 73 -4.40 2.30 0.82
C LYS A 73 -5.29 2.02 2.04
N LYS A 74 -6.31 2.84 2.28
CA LYS A 74 -7.30 2.61 3.35
C LYS A 74 -8.10 1.32 3.17
N VAL A 75 -8.55 1.02 1.95
CA VAL A 75 -9.23 -0.26 1.69
C VAL A 75 -8.29 -1.44 1.89
N PHE A 76 -7.02 -1.33 1.47
CA PHE A 76 -6.03 -2.37 1.72
C PHE A 76 -5.77 -2.59 3.22
N GLU A 77 -5.63 -1.51 4.00
CA GLU A 77 -5.53 -1.57 5.46
C GLU A 77 -6.72 -2.32 6.08
N LEU A 78 -7.95 -1.98 5.68
CA LEU A 78 -9.17 -2.66 6.15
C LEU A 78 -9.20 -4.14 5.76
N VAL A 79 -8.78 -4.50 4.54
CA VAL A 79 -8.73 -5.90 4.09
C VAL A 79 -7.70 -6.69 4.90
N GLU A 80 -6.49 -6.16 5.08
CA GLU A 80 -5.43 -6.80 5.87
C GLU A 80 -5.82 -6.94 7.35
N HIS A 81 -6.61 -6.01 7.91
CA HIS A 81 -7.18 -6.17 9.27
C HIS A 81 -8.29 -7.21 9.36
N THR A 82 -9.00 -7.48 8.26
CA THR A 82 -10.17 -8.38 8.25
C THR A 82 -9.77 -9.83 8.02
N THR A 83 -8.69 -10.08 7.26
CA THR A 83 -8.31 -11.44 6.88
C THR A 83 -6.83 -11.56 6.50
N ASP A 84 -6.20 -12.66 6.93
CA ASP A 84 -4.85 -13.03 6.50
C ASP A 84 -4.83 -13.83 5.19
N LYS A 85 -6.01 -14.15 4.63
CA LYS A 85 -6.12 -14.95 3.39
C LYS A 85 -5.76 -14.17 2.12
N VAL A 86 -5.77 -12.84 2.19
CA VAL A 86 -5.54 -11.95 1.05
C VAL A 86 -4.36 -11.04 1.40
N VAL A 87 -3.35 -11.03 0.55
CA VAL A 87 -2.21 -10.11 0.70
C VAL A 87 -2.40 -8.92 -0.24
N CYS A 88 -2.42 -7.71 0.33
CA CYS A 88 -2.56 -6.49 -0.43
C CYS A 88 -1.18 -5.92 -0.83
N CYS A 89 -0.93 -5.81 -2.14
CA CYS A 89 0.32 -5.28 -2.69
C CYS A 89 0.07 -3.92 -3.38
N TYR A 90 0.46 -2.81 -2.75
CA TYR A 90 0.50 -1.50 -3.40
C TYR A 90 1.85 -1.30 -4.10
N ILE A 91 1.82 -0.94 -5.38
CA ILE A 91 3.02 -0.72 -6.19
C ILE A 91 2.86 0.59 -6.95
N ASN A 92 3.76 1.54 -6.72
CA ASN A 92 3.82 2.76 -7.51
C ASN A 92 4.58 2.49 -8.82
N CYS A 93 3.84 2.29 -9.91
CA CYS A 93 4.42 2.01 -11.23
C CYS A 93 5.13 3.22 -11.87
N GLN A 94 5.04 4.42 -11.30
CA GLN A 94 5.89 5.55 -11.72
C GLN A 94 7.33 5.39 -11.19
N LEU A 95 7.50 4.72 -10.04
CA LEU A 95 8.81 4.41 -9.44
C LEU A 95 9.35 3.06 -9.93
N HIS A 96 8.47 2.06 -10.07
CA HIS A 96 8.83 0.71 -10.53
C HIS A 96 8.27 0.47 -11.94
N THR A 97 9.09 0.77 -12.94
CA THR A 97 8.67 0.80 -14.35
C THR A 97 8.93 -0.50 -15.11
N THR A 98 9.70 -1.44 -14.53
CA THR A 98 10.04 -2.72 -15.19
C THR A 98 9.22 -3.87 -14.62
N ARG A 99 8.91 -4.89 -15.46
CA ARG A 99 8.24 -6.11 -15.00
C ARG A 99 8.97 -6.77 -13.83
N PHE A 100 10.31 -6.82 -13.89
CA PHE A 100 11.13 -7.32 -12.80
C PHE A 100 10.95 -6.48 -11.54
N GLY A 101 11.06 -5.15 -11.62
CA GLY A 101 10.89 -4.26 -10.47
C GLY A 101 9.51 -4.40 -9.80
N ILE A 102 8.43 -4.49 -10.59
CA ILE A 102 7.07 -4.71 -10.10
C ILE A 102 6.98 -6.05 -9.36
N PHE A 103 7.42 -7.14 -9.98
CA PHE A 103 7.37 -8.47 -9.35
C PHE A 103 8.30 -8.60 -8.15
N SER A 104 9.41 -7.87 -8.10
CA SER A 104 10.28 -7.80 -6.93
C SER A 104 9.59 -7.17 -5.73
N GLN A 105 8.71 -6.17 -5.93
CA GLN A 105 7.89 -5.62 -4.84
C GLN A 105 6.84 -6.62 -4.35
N ILE A 106 6.18 -7.34 -5.26
CA ILE A 106 5.23 -8.41 -4.90
C ILE A 106 5.96 -9.51 -4.12
N HIS A 107 7.11 -9.97 -4.62
CA HIS A 107 7.95 -10.97 -3.97
C HIS A 107 8.37 -10.49 -2.56
N LYS A 108 8.81 -9.23 -2.41
CA LYS A 108 9.17 -8.67 -1.10
C LYS A 108 8.00 -8.72 -0.11
N LYS A 109 6.80 -8.31 -0.53
CA LYS A 109 5.61 -8.33 0.34
C LYS A 109 5.20 -9.77 0.70
N LEU A 110 5.33 -10.72 -0.23
CA LEU A 110 4.95 -12.12 0.02
C LEU A 110 5.98 -12.89 0.85
N PHE A 111 7.28 -12.69 0.65
CA PHE A 111 8.33 -13.53 1.24
C PHE A 111 9.20 -12.81 2.28
N GLY A 112 8.99 -11.51 2.51
CA GLY A 112 9.75 -10.71 3.47
C GLY A 112 11.13 -10.26 2.98
N HIS A 113 11.54 -10.65 1.77
CA HIS A 113 12.83 -10.27 1.19
C HIS A 113 12.73 -10.04 -0.33
N GLN A 114 13.62 -9.21 -0.87
CA GLN A 114 13.71 -9.01 -2.32
C GLN A 114 14.37 -10.22 -2.99
N PRO A 115 14.03 -10.52 -4.25
CA PRO A 115 14.85 -11.43 -5.05
C PRO A 115 16.25 -10.82 -5.27
N PRO A 116 17.27 -11.63 -5.57
CA PRO A 116 18.59 -11.12 -5.94
C PRO A 116 18.50 -10.09 -7.06
N GLU A 117 19.24 -8.99 -6.94
CA GLU A 117 19.19 -7.87 -7.90
C GLU A 117 19.70 -8.25 -9.28
N THR A 118 20.62 -9.21 -9.36
CA THR A 118 21.22 -9.68 -10.61
C THR A 118 21.24 -11.21 -10.69
N GLY A 119 21.38 -11.74 -11.91
CA GLY A 119 21.56 -13.17 -12.16
C GLY A 119 20.30 -14.04 -12.02
N VAL A 120 19.16 -13.48 -11.62
CA VAL A 120 17.89 -14.21 -11.55
C VAL A 120 16.97 -13.79 -12.71
N PRO A 121 16.54 -14.72 -13.58
CA PRO A 121 15.61 -14.40 -14.65
C PRO A 121 14.22 -14.04 -14.08
N PHE A 122 13.53 -13.12 -14.75
CA PHE A 122 12.18 -12.71 -14.39
C PHE A 122 11.20 -13.88 -14.22
N SER A 123 11.29 -14.89 -15.11
CA SER A 123 10.43 -16.08 -15.07
C SER A 123 10.49 -16.79 -13.72
N ARG A 124 11.67 -16.89 -13.11
CA ARG A 124 11.85 -17.54 -11.81
C ARG A 124 11.20 -16.76 -10.67
N VAL A 125 11.27 -15.42 -10.71
CA VAL A 125 10.58 -14.57 -9.73
C VAL A 125 9.06 -14.67 -9.92
N TYR A 126 8.60 -14.65 -11.17
CA TYR A 126 7.19 -14.79 -11.53
C TYR A 126 6.61 -16.12 -11.04
N GLU A 127 7.24 -17.24 -11.38
CA GLU A 127 6.80 -18.58 -10.96
C GLU A 127 6.75 -18.70 -9.44
N LYS A 128 7.76 -18.19 -8.73
CA LYS A 128 7.78 -18.23 -7.27
C LYS A 128 6.63 -17.42 -6.66
N VAL A 129 6.28 -16.26 -7.24
CA VAL A 129 5.14 -15.44 -6.81
C VAL A 129 3.81 -16.15 -7.07
N MET A 130 3.66 -16.81 -8.23
CA MET A 130 2.41 -17.46 -8.62
C MET A 130 2.14 -18.81 -7.94
N ASN A 131 3.19 -19.46 -7.41
CA ASN A 131 3.10 -20.78 -6.76
C ASN A 131 3.17 -20.71 -5.23
N LYS A 132 2.90 -19.54 -4.63
CA LYS A 132 2.81 -19.41 -3.18
C LYS A 132 1.47 -19.93 -2.64
#